data_AF-X1IZJ4-F1
#
_entry.id   AF-X1IZJ4-F1
#
_cell.length_a   1.000
_cell.length_b   1.000
_cell.length_c   1.000
_cell.angle_alpha   90.00
_cell.angle_beta   90.00
_cell.angle_gamma   90.00
#
_symmetry.space_group_name_H-M   'P 1'
#
loop_
_entity.id
_entity.type
_entity.pdbx_description
1 polymer ?
#
loop_
_entity_poly.entity_id
_entity_poly.type
_entity_poly.pdbx_seq_one_letter_code
_entity_poly.pdbx_strand_id
1 'polypeptide(L)'
;VDEMVFRTENPRNRLMLELMARGGMRVGEVLNITPRDIEDRKIVIRDPKSGREAEVVFIPQKVADRLKEYIRIKGIGPDQRIFPITYPAARAVVKKAGRLVGINLKSHDLRRHAATYASRSGTPIEIVSKIILRHANLSTTQRYLGKEFVAWGRATVTY
;
A
#
# COMPACT_ATOMS: atom_id res chain seq x y z
N VAL A 1 -0.24 -7.20 -11.94
CA VAL A 1 0.37 -6.29 -10.94
C VAL A 1 1.61 -6.91 -10.33
N ASP A 2 1.57 -8.17 -9.91
CA ASP A 2 2.75 -8.84 -9.37
C ASP A 2 3.93 -8.89 -10.34
N GLU A 3 3.69 -9.14 -11.64
CA GLU A 3 4.74 -9.06 -12.67
C GLU A 3 5.41 -7.68 -12.72
N MET A 4 4.62 -6.60 -12.69
CA MET A 4 5.14 -5.23 -12.67
C MET A 4 6.00 -4.97 -11.43
N VAL A 5 5.54 -5.41 -10.25
CA VAL A 5 6.28 -5.27 -8.99
C VAL A 5 7.57 -6.08 -9.05
N PHE A 6 7.52 -7.29 -9.61
CA PHE A 6 8.67 -8.18 -9.77
C PHE A 6 9.73 -7.59 -10.70
N ARG A 7 9.32 -7.06 -11.87
CA ARG A 7 10.21 -6.41 -12.85
C ARG A 7 10.74 -5.04 -12.42
N THR A 8 10.26 -4.49 -11.30
CA THR A 8 10.78 -3.23 -10.75
C THR A 8 11.98 -3.53 -9.84
N GLU A 9 13.19 -3.38 -10.37
CA GLU A 9 14.44 -3.72 -9.67
C GLU A 9 14.79 -2.77 -8.53
N ASN A 10 14.50 -1.47 -8.69
CA ASN A 10 14.83 -0.48 -7.67
C ASN A 10 14.00 -0.72 -6.39
N PRO A 11 14.63 -1.05 -5.24
CA PRO A 11 13.90 -1.44 -4.03
C PRO A 11 12.93 -0.38 -3.51
N ARG A 12 13.32 0.90 -3.60
CA ARG A 12 12.48 2.04 -3.21
C ARG A 12 11.19 2.06 -4.04
N ASN A 13 11.33 2.00 -5.36
CA ASN A 13 10.19 2.03 -6.28
C ASN A 13 9.29 0.81 -6.10
N ARG A 14 9.89 -0.38 -5.88
CA ARG A 14 9.15 -1.62 -5.65
C ARG A 14 8.30 -1.53 -4.37
N LEU A 15 8.87 -1.05 -3.27
CA LEU A 15 8.13 -0.84 -2.02
C LEU A 15 6.98 0.16 -2.20
N MET A 16 7.22 1.28 -2.91
CA MET A 16 6.15 2.23 -3.22
C MET A 16 4.98 1.57 -3.97
N LEU A 17 5.27 0.78 -5.00
CA LEU A 17 4.25 0.08 -5.78
C LEU A 17 3.49 -0.93 -4.93
N GLU A 18 4.17 -1.64 -4.03
CA GLU A 18 3.53 -2.60 -3.13
C GLU A 18 2.63 -1.94 -2.09
N LEU A 19 3.06 -0.82 -1.50
CA LEU A 19 2.20 -0.05 -0.59
C LEU A 19 0.93 0.46 -1.29
N MET A 20 1.04 0.86 -2.55
CA MET A 20 -0.12 1.29 -3.34
C MET A 20 -1.02 0.11 -3.75
N ALA A 21 -0.43 -0.96 -4.28
CA ALA A 21 -1.16 -2.08 -4.85
C ALA A 21 -1.69 -3.06 -3.81
N ARG A 22 -1.03 -3.16 -2.66
CA ARG A 22 -1.36 -4.10 -1.59
C ARG A 22 -1.96 -3.44 -0.37
N GLY A 23 -1.46 -2.26 0.01
CA GLY A 23 -2.04 -1.43 1.07
C GLY A 23 -3.16 -0.49 0.58
N GLY A 24 -3.41 -0.45 -0.73
CA GLY A 24 -4.40 0.46 -1.32
C GLY A 24 -4.06 1.93 -1.08
N MET A 25 -2.80 2.29 -0.81
CA MET A 25 -2.42 3.67 -0.47
C MET A 25 -2.48 4.60 -1.67
N ARG A 26 -2.86 5.86 -1.44
CA ARG A 26 -2.72 6.93 -2.42
C ARG A 26 -1.25 7.32 -2.50
N VAL A 27 -0.78 7.69 -3.68
CA VAL A 27 0.64 8.08 -3.86
C VAL A 27 1.07 9.22 -2.93
N GLY A 28 0.18 10.19 -2.64
CA GLY A 28 0.48 11.27 -1.70
C GLY A 28 0.67 10.79 -0.26
N GLU A 29 -0.10 9.78 0.17
CA GLU A 29 0.05 9.16 1.49
C GLU A 29 1.40 8.43 1.55
N VAL A 30 1.72 7.64 0.52
CA VAL A 30 3.01 6.94 0.42
C VAL A 30 4.20 7.92 0.49
N LEU A 31 4.09 9.12 -0.07
CA LEU A 31 5.18 10.10 -0.02
C LEU A 31 5.33 10.79 1.34
N ASN A 32 4.29 10.78 2.16
CA ASN A 32 4.28 11.46 3.46
C ASN A 32 4.57 10.55 4.64
N ILE A 33 4.59 9.21 4.47
CA ILE A 33 4.90 8.31 5.58
C ILE A 33 6.32 8.47 6.09
N THR A 34 6.44 8.38 7.41
CA THR A 34 7.69 8.35 8.17
C THR A 34 7.80 7.04 8.95
N PRO A 35 8.99 6.64 9.42
CA PRO A 35 9.12 5.45 10.27
C PRO A 35 8.25 5.50 11.53
N ARG A 36 8.00 6.69 12.10
CA ARG A 36 7.12 6.88 13.26
C ARG A 36 5.66 6.49 13.00
N ASP A 37 5.25 6.46 11.73
CA ASP A 37 3.89 6.09 11.34
C ASP A 37 3.69 4.57 11.24
N ILE A 38 4.76 3.77 11.39
CA ILE A 38 4.75 2.33 11.17
C ILE A 38 4.77 1.59 12.50
N GLU A 39 3.72 0.80 12.73
CA GLU A 39 3.58 -0.11 13.88
C GLU A 39 3.31 -1.53 13.38
N ASP A 40 4.35 -2.35 13.33
CA ASP A 40 4.33 -3.70 12.76
C ASP A 40 3.78 -3.73 11.32
N ARG A 41 2.53 -4.19 11.15
CA ARG A 41 1.82 -4.28 9.86
C ARG A 41 0.88 -3.10 9.62
N LYS A 42 0.87 -2.12 10.53
CA LYS A 42 -0.02 -0.96 10.48
C LYS A 42 0.78 0.27 10.07
N ILE A 43 0.18 1.07 9.21
CA ILE A 43 0.67 2.39 8.83
C ILE A 43 -0.42 3.38 9.20
N VAL A 44 -0.09 4.33 10.07
CA VAL A 44 -0.98 5.42 10.48
C VAL A 44 -0.82 6.59 9.53
N ILE A 45 -1.85 6.90 8.77
CA ILE A 45 -1.91 8.08 7.91
C ILE A 45 -2.50 9.21 8.75
N ARG A 46 -1.67 10.20 9.08
CA ARG A 46 -2.09 11.44 9.74
C ARG A 46 -2.59 12.43 8.69
N ASP A 47 -3.62 13.20 9.02
CA ASP A 47 -4.27 14.17 8.11
C ASP A 47 -4.70 13.57 6.74
N PRO A 48 -5.48 12.46 6.74
CA PRO A 48 -6.01 11.89 5.51
C PRO A 48 -6.94 12.88 4.79
N LYS A 49 -6.95 12.81 3.44
CA LYS A 49 -7.87 13.58 2.58
C LYS A 49 -9.36 13.35 2.85
N SER A 50 -9.71 12.40 3.72
CA SER A 50 -11.07 12.15 4.18
C SER A 50 -11.58 13.18 5.20
N GLY A 51 -10.71 14.04 5.74
CA GLY A 51 -11.04 14.97 6.83
C GLY A 51 -11.14 14.30 8.22
N ARG A 52 -10.58 13.10 8.37
CA ARG A 52 -10.45 12.41 9.68
C ARG A 52 -9.12 12.79 10.32
N GLU A 53 -8.98 12.63 11.64
CA GLU A 53 -7.69 12.85 12.31
C GLU A 53 -6.62 11.86 11.84
N ALA A 54 -7.00 10.58 11.65
CA ALA A 54 -6.13 9.54 11.14
C ALA A 54 -6.89 8.43 10.38
N GLU A 55 -6.19 7.78 9.46
CA GLU A 55 -6.58 6.52 8.82
C GLU A 55 -5.51 5.45 9.10
N VAL A 56 -5.90 4.18 9.21
CA VAL A 56 -4.95 3.07 9.35
C VAL A 56 -4.96 2.22 8.09
N VAL A 57 -3.77 1.92 7.59
CA VAL A 57 -3.55 0.98 6.49
C VAL A 57 -2.85 -0.26 7.02
N PHE A 58 -3.39 -1.42 6.66
CA PHE A 58 -2.77 -2.71 6.96
C PHE A 58 -2.03 -3.23 5.74
N ILE A 59 -0.81 -3.71 5.93
CA ILE A 59 0.03 -4.28 4.87
C ILE A 59 0.42 -5.73 5.19
N PRO A 60 0.70 -6.56 4.18
CA PRO A 60 1.22 -7.91 4.40
C PRO A 60 2.50 -7.92 5.22
N GLN A 61 2.69 -8.96 6.02
CA GLN A 61 3.90 -9.16 6.82
C GLN A 61 5.16 -9.04 5.95
N LYS A 62 5.19 -9.73 4.80
CA LYS A 62 6.31 -9.67 3.84
C LYS A 62 6.61 -8.25 3.30
N VAL A 63 5.62 -7.36 3.25
CA VAL A 63 5.83 -5.95 2.84
C VAL A 63 6.34 -5.15 4.03
N ALA A 64 5.78 -5.36 5.23
CA ALA A 64 6.23 -4.74 6.46
C ALA A 64 7.71 -5.06 6.76
N ASP A 65 8.10 -6.32 6.64
CA ASP A 65 9.47 -6.78 6.87
C ASP A 65 10.46 -6.08 5.92
N ARG A 66 10.13 -6.01 4.63
CA ARG A 66 10.96 -5.34 3.63
C ARG A 66 11.00 -3.83 3.80
N LEU A 67 9.92 -3.21 4.25
CA LEU A 67 9.86 -1.78 4.55
C LEU A 67 10.74 -1.45 5.76
N LYS A 68 10.61 -2.23 6.84
CA LYS A 68 11.45 -2.11 8.04
C LYS A 68 12.92 -2.29 7.72
N GLU A 69 13.24 -3.29 6.89
CA GLU A 69 14.61 -3.53 6.44
C GLU A 69 15.17 -2.39 5.59
N TYR A 70 14.35 -1.86 4.68
CA TYR A 70 14.73 -0.71 3.86
C TYR A 70 15.02 0.53 4.72
N ILE A 71 14.18 0.82 5.72
CA ILE A 71 14.38 1.92 6.68
C ILE A 71 15.70 1.74 7.43
N ARG A 72 15.96 0.51 7.92
CA ARG A 72 17.19 0.16 8.65
C ARG A 72 18.44 0.34 7.80
N ILE A 73 18.49 -0.26 6.61
CA ILE A 73 19.65 -0.17 5.70
C ILE A 73 19.92 1.28 5.29
N LYS A 74 18.87 2.08 5.09
CA LYS A 74 19.00 3.49 4.67
C LYS A 74 19.23 4.46 5.82
N GLY A 75 19.18 4.00 7.09
CA GLY A 75 19.37 4.85 8.26
C GLY A 75 18.33 5.98 8.36
N ILE A 76 17.08 5.71 7.96
CA ILE A 76 16.04 6.75 7.89
C ILE A 76 15.57 7.06 9.31
N GLY A 77 15.71 8.32 9.72
CA GLY A 77 15.28 8.80 11.04
C GLY A 77 13.75 8.78 11.22
N PRO A 78 13.25 8.80 12.47
CA PRO A 78 11.84 8.58 12.79
C PRO A 78 10.88 9.57 12.13
N ASP A 79 11.32 10.81 11.90
CA ASP A 79 10.52 11.90 11.32
C ASP A 79 10.86 12.18 9.85
N GLN A 80 11.78 11.39 9.27
CA GLN A 80 12.17 11.57 7.87
C GLN A 80 11.22 10.81 6.96
N ARG A 81 10.92 11.40 5.80
CA ARG A 81 10.14 10.73 4.75
C ARG A 81 10.89 9.50 4.27
N ILE A 82 10.22 8.35 4.27
CA ILE A 82 10.79 7.08 3.79
C ILE A 82 11.13 7.15 2.29
N PHE A 83 10.31 7.89 1.54
CA PHE A 83 10.47 8.10 0.10
C PHE A 83 10.64 9.59 -0.20
N PRO A 84 11.86 10.14 -0.11
CA PRO A 84 12.13 11.56 -0.32
C PRO A 84 12.16 11.92 -1.82
N ILE A 85 11.03 11.74 -2.51
CA ILE A 85 10.86 12.11 -3.92
C ILE A 85 9.62 12.97 -4.11
N THR A 86 9.61 13.73 -5.19
CA THR A 86 8.48 14.60 -5.54
C THR A 86 7.30 13.79 -6.07
N TYR A 87 6.10 14.37 -5.99
CA TYR A 87 4.89 13.76 -6.53
C TYR A 87 4.97 13.43 -8.04
N PRO A 88 5.52 14.31 -8.92
CA PRO A 88 5.76 13.97 -10.32
C PRO A 88 6.70 12.78 -10.50
N ALA A 89 7.79 12.69 -9.70
CA ALA A 89 8.71 11.56 -9.76
C ALA A 89 8.02 10.25 -9.37
N ALA A 90 7.20 10.25 -8.32
CA ALA A 90 6.42 9.09 -7.91
C ALA A 90 5.43 8.65 -9.01
N ARG A 91 4.76 9.59 -9.68
CA ARG A 91 3.91 9.27 -10.84
C ARG A 91 4.70 8.68 -12.00
N ALA A 92 5.90 9.18 -12.25
CA ALA A 92 6.78 8.63 -13.27
C ALA A 92 7.21 7.19 -12.94
N VAL A 93 7.43 6.86 -11.67
CA VAL A 93 7.68 5.48 -11.21
C VAL A 93 6.50 4.57 -11.57
N VAL A 94 5.27 4.97 -11.23
CA VAL A 94 4.05 4.18 -11.56
C VAL A 94 3.91 3.99 -13.07
N LYS A 95 4.09 5.06 -13.86
CA LYS A 95 4.01 4.98 -15.32
C LYS A 95 5.10 4.10 -15.91
N LYS A 96 6.35 4.20 -15.41
CA LYS A 96 7.47 3.36 -15.85
C LYS A 96 7.17 1.89 -15.56
N ALA A 97 6.66 1.60 -14.37
CA ALA A 97 6.30 0.24 -13.98
C ALA A 97 5.21 -0.33 -14.91
N GLY A 98 4.13 0.42 -15.17
CA GLY A 98 3.10 0.01 -16.14
C GLY A 98 3.66 -0.30 -17.53
N ARG A 99 4.56 0.55 -18.04
CA ARG A 99 5.21 0.33 -19.35
C ARG A 99 6.02 -0.97 -19.42
N LEU A 100 6.61 -1.42 -18.33
CA LEU A 100 7.36 -2.70 -18.31
C LEU A 100 6.48 -3.89 -18.69
N VAL A 101 5.17 -3.81 -18.43
CA VAL A 101 4.19 -4.85 -18.72
C VAL A 101 3.20 -4.44 -19.82
N GLY A 102 3.52 -3.40 -20.59
CA GLY A 102 2.67 -2.95 -21.71
C GLY A 102 1.37 -2.23 -21.31
N ILE A 103 1.24 -1.76 -20.07
CA ILE A 103 0.01 -1.13 -19.55
C ILE A 103 0.23 0.37 -19.27
N ASN A 104 -0.71 1.21 -19.70
CA ASN A 104 -0.72 2.62 -19.31
C ASN A 104 -1.33 2.81 -17.91
N LEU A 105 -0.48 2.70 -16.88
CA LEU A 105 -0.90 2.71 -15.49
C LEU A 105 -0.90 4.12 -14.87
N LYS A 106 -1.99 4.49 -14.20
CA LYS A 106 -2.10 5.66 -13.32
C LYS A 106 -2.04 5.24 -11.85
N SER A 107 -1.68 6.17 -10.97
CA SER A 107 -1.59 5.94 -9.52
C SER A 107 -2.89 5.40 -8.91
N HIS A 108 -4.05 5.87 -9.39
CA HIS A 108 -5.36 5.41 -8.93
C HIS A 108 -5.67 3.96 -9.34
N ASP A 109 -5.10 3.48 -10.45
CA ASP A 109 -5.40 2.14 -10.97
C ASP A 109 -4.87 1.04 -10.04
N LEU A 110 -3.76 1.29 -9.33
CA LEU A 110 -3.24 0.37 -8.32
C LEU A 110 -4.16 0.25 -7.10
N ARG A 111 -4.75 1.36 -6.65
CA ARG A 111 -5.76 1.33 -5.58
C ARG A 111 -7.02 0.61 -6.03
N ARG A 112 -7.47 0.85 -7.27
CA ARG A 112 -8.63 0.15 -7.85
C ARG A 112 -8.36 -1.34 -7.96
N HIS A 113 -7.17 -1.74 -8.38
CA HIS A 113 -6.74 -3.13 -8.43
C HIS A 113 -6.82 -3.79 -7.05
N ALA A 114 -6.32 -3.13 -6.00
CA ALA A 114 -6.41 -3.65 -4.63
C ALA A 114 -7.86 -3.94 -4.21
N ALA A 115 -8.78 -3.01 -4.50
CA ALA A 115 -10.19 -3.16 -4.17
C ALA A 115 -10.86 -4.29 -4.96
N THR A 116 -10.61 -4.35 -6.27
CA THR A 116 -11.13 -5.43 -7.13
C THR A 116 -10.59 -6.80 -6.72
N TYR A 117 -9.29 -6.88 -6.41
CA TYR A 117 -8.65 -8.14 -5.99
C TYR A 117 -9.24 -8.67 -4.68
N ALA A 118 -9.43 -7.80 -3.69
CA ALA A 118 -10.06 -8.19 -2.43
C ALA A 118 -11.51 -8.66 -2.64
N SER A 119 -12.31 -7.90 -3.38
CA SER A 119 -13.69 -8.29 -3.71
C SER A 119 -13.75 -9.66 -4.40
N ARG A 120 -12.86 -9.93 -5.37
CA ARG A 120 -12.77 -11.23 -6.05
C ARG A 120 -12.28 -12.37 -5.16
N SER A 121 -11.54 -12.06 -4.11
CA SER A 121 -11.06 -13.04 -3.12
C SER A 121 -12.12 -13.40 -2.08
N GLY A 122 -13.38 -12.97 -2.28
CA GLY A 122 -14.48 -13.20 -1.36
C GLY A 122 -14.51 -12.26 -0.16
N THR A 123 -13.69 -11.19 -0.14
CA THR A 123 -13.75 -10.18 0.91
C THR A 123 -15.07 -9.40 0.80
N PRO A 124 -15.89 -9.37 1.88
CA PRO A 124 -17.11 -8.56 1.96
C PRO A 124 -16.89 -7.11 1.49
N ILE A 125 -17.84 -6.57 0.74
CA ILE A 125 -17.70 -5.25 0.11
C ILE A 125 -17.56 -4.12 1.14
N GLU A 126 -18.15 -4.30 2.33
CA GLU A 126 -17.99 -3.41 3.47
C GLU A 126 -16.54 -3.35 3.93
N ILE A 127 -15.82 -4.47 3.89
CA ILE A 127 -14.41 -4.57 4.26
C ILE A 127 -13.54 -3.96 3.17
N VAL A 128 -13.83 -4.22 1.90
CA VAL A 128 -13.15 -3.55 0.77
C VAL A 128 -13.31 -2.02 0.86
N SER A 129 -14.54 -1.56 1.12
CA SER A 129 -14.88 -0.15 1.26
C SER A 129 -14.20 0.52 2.45
N LYS A 130 -14.14 -0.15 3.61
CA LYS A 130 -13.56 0.38 4.85
C LYS A 130 -12.04 0.31 4.90
N ILE A 131 -11.43 -0.81 4.47
CA ILE A 131 -10.01 -1.08 4.68
C ILE A 131 -9.17 -0.60 3.49
N ILE A 132 -9.61 -0.88 2.27
CA ILE A 132 -8.82 -0.61 1.07
C ILE A 132 -9.18 0.75 0.47
N LEU A 133 -10.48 1.02 0.35
CA LEU A 133 -10.98 2.28 -0.19
C LEU A 133 -11.10 3.38 0.85
N ARG A 134 -11.06 3.03 2.14
CA ARG A 134 -11.08 3.96 3.28
C ARG A 134 -12.11 5.08 3.09
N HIS A 135 -13.34 4.70 2.73
CA HIS A 135 -14.44 5.63 2.56
C HIS A 135 -14.91 6.18 3.93
N ALA A 136 -15.47 7.38 3.91
CA ALA A 136 -15.75 8.18 5.11
C ALA A 136 -16.79 7.61 6.07
N ASN A 137 -17.49 6.50 5.76
CA ASN A 137 -18.61 6.02 6.57
C ASN A 137 -18.41 4.63 7.24
N LEU A 138 -18.76 4.62 8.54
CA LEU A 138 -18.94 3.56 9.55
C LEU A 138 -17.73 2.73 10.07
N SER A 139 -17.35 3.08 11.31
CA SER A 139 -16.51 2.41 12.30
C SER A 139 -16.70 0.89 12.40
N THR A 140 -15.65 0.08 12.19
CA THR A 140 -15.42 -1.30 12.71
C THR A 140 -14.31 -2.05 11.94
N THR A 141 -13.06 -1.58 11.97
CA THR A 141 -11.97 -2.25 11.21
C THR A 141 -11.28 -3.38 12.01
N GLN A 142 -11.19 -3.28 13.34
CA GLN A 142 -10.45 -4.25 14.15
C GLN A 142 -11.05 -5.66 14.18
N ARG A 143 -12.38 -5.81 14.13
CA ARG A 143 -13.07 -7.09 14.30
C ARG A 143 -12.88 -8.08 13.13
N TYR A 144 -12.54 -7.60 11.94
CA TYR A 144 -12.50 -8.41 10.72
C TYR A 144 -11.10 -8.92 10.34
N LEU A 145 -10.06 -8.42 11.00
CA LEU A 145 -8.66 -8.65 10.61
C LEU A 145 -8.10 -10.02 11.02
N GLY A 146 -8.71 -10.72 11.98
CA GLY A 146 -8.25 -12.02 12.45
C GLY A 146 -8.47 -13.17 11.45
N LYS A 147 -9.49 -13.08 10.59
CA LYS A 147 -9.91 -14.19 9.72
C LYS A 147 -9.49 -14.03 8.26
N GLU A 148 -9.52 -12.83 7.70
CA GLU A 148 -9.37 -12.65 6.23
C GLU A 148 -7.95 -12.34 5.77
N PHE A 149 -7.12 -11.69 6.59
CA PHE A 149 -5.74 -11.36 6.20
C PHE A 149 -4.86 -12.61 6.04
N VAL A 150 -5.23 -13.71 6.72
CA VAL A 150 -4.62 -15.04 6.55
C VAL A 150 -4.93 -15.62 5.16
N ALA A 151 -6.14 -15.39 4.63
CA ALA A 151 -6.51 -15.80 3.27
C ALA A 151 -5.75 -14.99 2.21
N TRP A 152 -5.59 -13.68 2.44
CA TRP A 152 -4.85 -12.78 1.55
C TRP A 152 -3.35 -13.11 1.46
N GLY A 153 -2.74 -13.52 2.58
CA GLY A 153 -1.34 -13.97 2.63
C GLY A 153 -1.09 -15.35 1.98
N ARG A 154 -2.13 -16.19 1.87
CA ARG A 154 -2.05 -17.53 1.23
C ARG A 154 -2.25 -17.48 -0.28
N ALA A 155 -2.99 -16.50 -0.80
CA ALA A 155 -3.27 -16.38 -2.24
C ALA A 155 -2.08 -15.90 -3.11
N THR A 156 -0.85 -15.85 -2.59
CA THR A 156 0.35 -15.40 -3.35
C THR A 156 1.33 -16.51 -3.74
N VAL A 157 0.87 -17.76 -3.87
CA VAL A 157 1.66 -18.82 -4.52
C VAL A 157 0.77 -19.63 -5.45
N THR A 158 0.67 -19.19 -6.70
CA THR A 158 0.59 -20.05 -7.90
C THR A 158 0.71 -19.14 -9.11
N TYR A 159 1.92 -19.07 -9.66
CA TYR A 159 2.32 -19.28 -11.06
C TYR A 159 3.74 -18.72 -11.23
#